data_AF-A0A937Z0T1-F1
#
_entry.id   AF-A0A937Z0T1-F1
#
_cell.length_a   1.000
_cell.length_b   1.000
_cell.length_c   1.000
_cell.angle_alpha   90.00
_cell.angle_beta   90.00
_cell.angle_gamma   90.00
#
_symmetry.space_group_name_H-M   'P 1'
#
loop_
_entity.id
_entity.type
_entity.pdbx_description
1 polymer ?
#
loop_
_entity_poly.entity_id
_entity_poly.type
_entity_poly.pdbx_seq_one_letter_code
_entity_poly.pdbx_strand_id
1 'polypeptide(L)'
;AAELEAICHAAGGVFVPAHSFTPHKSVYGSCARRMTDVFPPEAWARIPAIELGLSADSDLADRISELRDKTFLSNSDAHSLPRIAREYNLLEMHEATHEEFLRALRREDGRTVVGNFGLDPRLGKYHRTRCEECDWIATQPPPVLFCEHCESEKVTVGVLDRIHEIADTPGPAPPEHRPPYRYQIPLQFVPKVGGVRLNRLLNRFGSEMAVLHEASPQALAQTVGTEIADLIVRAREGRLVVQPGGGGRYGRAFADVSRAQMRLPGLVAREGQEG
;
A
#
# COMPACT_ATOMS: atom_id res chain seq x y z
N ALA A 1 6.31 20.21 12.27
CA ALA A 1 5.75 19.91 10.92
C ALA A 1 5.30 21.19 10.23
N ALA A 2 4.42 21.98 10.84
CA ALA A 2 4.01 23.30 10.33
C ALA A 2 5.18 24.22 9.94
N GLU A 3 6.20 24.35 10.80
CA GLU A 3 7.39 25.17 10.50
C GLU A 3 8.15 24.68 9.26
N LEU A 4 8.26 23.35 9.08
CA LEU A 4 8.93 22.75 7.92
C LEU A 4 8.12 22.95 6.63
N GLU A 5 6.79 22.86 6.71
CA GLU A 5 5.92 23.19 5.59
C GLU A 5 6.07 24.66 5.20
N ALA A 6 6.07 25.58 6.18
CA ALA A 6 6.23 27.01 5.91
C ALA A 6 7.58 27.33 5.25
N ILE A 7 8.68 26.72 5.74
CA ILE A 7 10.01 26.85 5.12
C ILE A 7 10.01 26.29 3.69
N CYS A 8 9.43 25.11 3.49
CA CYS A 8 9.33 24.48 2.18
C CYS A 8 8.55 25.36 1.19
N HIS A 9 7.41 25.89 1.62
CA HIS A 9 6.57 26.77 0.83
C HIS A 9 7.27 28.09 0.48
N ALA A 10 7.92 28.74 1.46
CA ALA A 10 8.69 29.96 1.24
C ALA A 10 9.85 29.78 0.26
N ALA A 11 10.40 28.56 0.17
CA ALA A 11 11.43 28.18 -0.81
C ALA A 11 10.86 27.76 -2.18
N GLY A 12 9.55 27.85 -2.40
CA GLY A 12 8.90 27.40 -3.64
C GLY A 12 8.80 25.88 -3.80
N GLY A 13 9.04 25.13 -2.72
CA GLY A 13 8.90 23.68 -2.69
C GLY A 13 7.44 23.23 -2.49
N VAL A 14 7.23 21.92 -2.64
CA VAL A 14 5.95 21.27 -2.35
C VAL A 14 6.14 20.27 -1.23
N PHE A 15 5.35 20.45 -0.16
CA PHE A 15 5.37 19.57 0.99
C PHE A 15 4.39 18.42 0.79
N VAL A 16 4.84 17.19 1.03
CA VAL A 16 4.01 15.97 0.96
C VAL A 16 4.32 15.12 2.20
N PRO A 17 3.34 14.85 3.08
CA PRO A 17 3.49 13.90 4.18
C PRO A 17 3.86 12.52 3.64
N ALA A 18 5.04 12.03 4.00
CA ALA A 18 5.56 10.73 3.57
C ALA A 18 4.87 9.58 4.32
N HIS A 19 4.70 8.44 3.63
CA HIS A 19 4.28 7.13 4.16
C HIS A 19 3.31 7.21 5.36
N SER A 20 2.17 7.87 5.17
CA SER A 20 1.33 8.47 6.22
C SER A 20 0.71 7.48 7.21
N PHE A 21 0.70 6.18 6.86
CA PHE A 21 0.04 5.12 7.63
C PHE A 21 1.01 4.11 8.26
N THR A 22 2.31 4.24 8.03
CA THR A 22 3.29 3.30 8.58
C THR A 22 3.24 3.30 10.12
N PRO A 23 3.25 2.16 10.84
CA PRO A 23 3.06 2.11 12.29
C PRO A 23 4.06 2.93 13.14
N HIS A 24 5.19 3.29 12.56
CA HIS A 24 6.24 4.05 13.23
C HIS A 24 6.59 5.28 12.39
N LYS A 25 6.77 6.43 13.05
CA LYS A 25 7.22 7.68 12.42
C LYS A 25 6.32 8.18 11.28
N SER A 26 5.04 7.84 11.31
CA SER A 26 4.03 8.42 10.42
C SER A 26 2.97 9.18 11.21
N VAL A 27 2.26 10.07 10.51
CA VAL A 27 1.21 10.91 11.09
C VAL A 27 0.09 10.03 11.65
N TYR A 28 -0.62 9.28 10.80
CA TYR A 28 -1.76 8.48 11.25
C TYR A 28 -1.37 7.23 12.03
N GLY A 29 -0.22 6.64 11.70
CA GLY A 29 0.21 5.39 12.32
C GLY A 29 0.66 5.55 13.77
N SER A 30 1.22 6.72 14.14
CA SER A 30 1.83 6.88 15.48
C SER A 30 1.78 8.27 16.11
N CYS A 31 1.45 9.33 15.36
CA CYS A 31 1.63 10.70 15.85
C CYS A 31 0.31 11.41 16.17
N ALA A 32 -0.68 11.32 15.29
CA ALA A 32 -1.91 12.09 15.37
C ALA A 32 -3.11 11.30 14.83
N ARG A 33 -4.32 11.78 15.14
CA ARG A 33 -5.57 11.23 14.59
C ARG A 33 -5.97 11.95 13.31
N ARG A 34 -5.59 13.21 13.16
CA ARG A 34 -5.86 14.05 11.99
C ARG A 34 -4.60 14.77 11.49
N MET A 35 -4.54 15.04 10.19
CA MET A 35 -3.50 15.89 9.60
C MET A 35 -3.61 17.33 10.12
N THR A 36 -4.83 17.79 10.38
CA THR A 36 -5.09 19.12 10.97
C THR A 36 -4.59 19.26 12.41
N ASP A 37 -4.31 18.16 13.12
CA ASP A 37 -3.65 18.22 14.44
C ASP A 37 -2.16 18.58 14.31
N VAL A 38 -1.57 18.37 13.12
CA VAL A 38 -0.14 18.51 12.83
C VAL A 38 0.16 19.73 11.96
N PHE A 39 -0.78 20.09 11.08
CA PHE A 39 -0.70 21.22 10.18
C PHE A 39 -1.85 22.20 10.44
N PRO A 40 -1.57 23.51 10.57
CA PRO A 40 -2.60 24.54 10.54
C PRO A 40 -3.48 24.42 9.29
N PRO A 41 -4.77 24.79 9.34
CA PRO A 41 -5.70 24.64 8.22
C PRO A 41 -5.18 25.23 6.90
N GLU A 42 -4.53 26.40 6.96
CA GLU A 42 -3.95 27.07 5.80
C GLU A 42 -2.76 26.31 5.21
N ALA A 43 -1.95 25.64 6.04
CA ALA A 43 -0.86 24.79 5.58
C ALA A 43 -1.40 23.50 4.97
N TRP A 44 -2.38 22.88 5.61
CA TRP A 44 -3.03 21.69 5.10
C TRP A 44 -3.71 21.93 3.74
N ALA A 45 -4.35 23.09 3.57
CA ALA A 45 -4.95 23.48 2.30
C ALA A 45 -3.93 23.60 1.14
N ARG A 46 -2.67 23.99 1.43
CA ARG A 46 -1.60 24.10 0.43
C ARG A 46 -0.99 22.77 0.01
N ILE A 47 -1.04 21.76 0.88
CA ILE A 47 -0.51 20.42 0.61
C ILE A 47 -1.43 19.73 -0.42
N PRO A 48 -0.94 19.43 -1.63
CA PRO A 48 -1.80 18.89 -2.70
C PRO A 48 -1.96 17.37 -2.62
N ALA A 49 -1.05 16.69 -1.92
CA ALA A 49 -0.94 15.24 -1.93
C ALA A 49 -0.45 14.69 -0.59
N ILE A 50 -0.73 13.41 -0.36
CA ILE A 50 -0.10 12.60 0.69
C ILE A 50 0.48 11.33 0.08
N GLU A 51 1.51 10.80 0.70
CA GLU A 51 2.03 9.49 0.35
C GLU A 51 1.40 8.43 1.27
N LEU A 52 0.83 7.39 0.65
CA LEU A 52 0.23 6.25 1.35
C LEU A 52 1.30 5.46 2.11
N GLY A 53 2.36 5.10 1.39
CA GLY A 53 3.41 4.20 1.84
C GLY A 53 2.98 2.74 1.88
N LEU A 54 3.95 1.87 2.15
CA LEU A 54 3.88 0.41 1.99
C LEU A 54 2.82 -0.33 2.83
N SER A 55 2.14 0.38 3.72
CA SER A 55 1.25 -0.21 4.72
C SER A 55 -0.22 0.04 4.45
N ALA A 56 -0.55 0.90 3.48
CA ALA A 56 -1.92 1.28 3.15
C ALA A 56 -2.11 1.43 1.64
N ASP A 57 -3.34 1.18 1.20
CA ASP A 57 -3.81 1.46 -0.14
C ASP A 57 -4.81 2.64 -0.12
N SER A 58 -5.36 2.97 -1.29
CA SER A 58 -6.36 4.04 -1.42
C SER A 58 -7.67 3.72 -0.68
N ASP A 59 -8.13 2.46 -0.70
CA ASP A 59 -9.37 2.04 -0.03
C ASP A 59 -9.29 2.25 1.48
N LEU A 60 -8.14 1.99 2.09
CA LEU A 60 -7.89 2.25 3.51
C LEU A 60 -7.82 3.75 3.79
N ALA A 61 -7.09 4.52 2.99
CA ALA A 61 -6.93 5.95 3.19
C ALA A 61 -8.25 6.73 2.96
N ASP A 62 -9.09 6.32 2.02
CA ASP A 62 -10.40 6.95 1.72
C ASP A 62 -11.47 6.69 2.80
N ARG A 63 -11.10 6.11 3.95
CA ARG A 63 -11.91 6.07 5.18
C ARG A 63 -11.77 7.32 6.06
N ILE A 64 -10.87 8.22 5.67
CA ILE A 64 -10.53 9.45 6.40
C ILE A 64 -10.90 10.63 5.50
N SER A 65 -11.98 11.31 5.87
CA SER A 65 -12.62 12.33 5.04
C SER A 65 -11.74 13.55 4.74
N GLU A 66 -10.82 13.93 5.63
CA GLU A 66 -9.89 15.04 5.41
C GLU A 66 -8.87 14.79 4.28
N LEU A 67 -8.76 13.55 3.78
CA LEU A 67 -7.88 13.18 2.67
C LEU A 67 -8.57 13.25 1.30
N ARG A 68 -9.87 13.56 1.26
CA ARG A 68 -10.70 13.52 0.05
C ARG A 68 -10.25 14.52 -1.03
N ASP A 69 -9.69 15.66 -0.64
CA ASP A 69 -9.18 16.67 -1.57
C ASP A 69 -7.73 16.40 -2.00
N LYS A 70 -7.04 15.44 -1.37
CA LYS A 70 -5.61 15.16 -1.60
C LYS A 70 -5.41 14.12 -2.69
N THR A 71 -4.40 14.34 -3.53
CA THR A 71 -3.88 13.32 -4.44
C THR A 71 -3.11 12.27 -3.63
N PHE A 72 -3.26 11.00 -3.97
CA PHE A 72 -2.50 9.92 -3.34
C PHE A 72 -1.28 9.57 -4.16
N LEU A 73 -0.16 9.44 -3.48
CA LEU A 73 1.08 8.92 -4.03
C LEU A 73 1.45 7.59 -3.38
N SER A 74 1.94 6.68 -4.20
CA SER A 74 2.48 5.38 -3.79
C SER A 74 3.92 5.32 -4.27
N ASN A 75 4.87 5.53 -3.35
CA ASN A 75 6.29 5.64 -3.67
C ASN A 75 7.09 4.57 -2.92
N SER A 76 8.13 4.07 -3.57
CA SER A 76 8.88 2.91 -3.07
C SER A 76 9.64 3.10 -1.75
N ASP A 77 10.00 4.32 -1.34
CA ASP A 77 10.94 4.56 -0.24
C ASP A 77 12.20 3.65 -0.35
N ALA A 78 12.80 3.66 -1.56
CA ALA A 78 13.83 2.70 -1.93
C ALA A 78 15.18 3.04 -1.27
N HIS A 79 15.67 2.10 -0.46
CA HIS A 79 16.98 2.14 0.17
C HIS A 79 17.99 1.17 -0.48
N SER A 80 17.60 0.54 -1.60
CA SER A 80 18.44 -0.32 -2.41
C SER A 80 17.86 -0.46 -3.82
N LEU A 81 18.72 -0.72 -4.81
CA LEU A 81 18.29 -0.90 -6.19
C LEU A 81 17.18 -1.95 -6.36
N PRO A 82 17.21 -3.13 -5.71
CA PRO A 82 16.12 -4.11 -5.84
C PRO A 82 14.77 -3.65 -5.29
N ARG A 83 14.73 -2.56 -4.50
CA ARG A 83 13.49 -2.00 -3.93
C ARG A 83 12.94 -0.82 -4.72
N ILE A 84 13.64 -0.36 -5.75
CA ILE A 84 13.18 0.75 -6.59
C ILE A 84 11.85 0.39 -7.24
N ALA A 85 10.93 1.36 -7.28
CA ALA A 85 9.63 1.22 -7.94
C ALA A 85 8.76 0.04 -7.44
N ARG A 86 9.00 -0.52 -6.24
CA ARG A 86 8.04 -1.46 -5.63
C ARG A 86 6.66 -0.83 -5.37
N GLU A 87 6.63 0.50 -5.31
CA GLU A 87 5.43 1.32 -5.48
C GLU A 87 5.80 2.48 -6.41
N TYR A 88 4.88 2.85 -7.28
CA TYR A 88 5.01 3.97 -8.21
C TYR A 88 3.64 4.50 -8.63
N ASN A 89 3.65 5.58 -9.40
CA ASN A 89 2.46 6.25 -9.88
C ASN A 89 2.47 6.27 -11.42
N LEU A 90 1.31 6.11 -12.03
CA LEU A 90 1.10 6.42 -13.45
C LEU A 90 0.52 7.83 -13.53
N LEU A 91 1.20 8.72 -14.25
CA LEU A 91 0.82 10.12 -14.38
C LEU A 91 0.47 10.44 -15.83
N GLU A 92 -0.57 11.24 -16.01
CA GLU A 92 -0.92 11.86 -17.28
C GLU A 92 -0.43 13.31 -17.26
N MET A 93 0.54 13.60 -18.12
CA MET A 93 1.24 14.89 -18.24
C MET A 93 1.67 15.09 -19.69
N HIS A 94 1.82 16.34 -20.14
CA HIS A 94 2.31 16.59 -21.50
C HIS A 94 3.81 16.33 -21.63
N GLU A 95 4.58 16.69 -20.61
CA GLU A 95 6.02 16.56 -20.58
C GLU A 95 6.51 16.11 -19.20
N ALA A 96 7.65 15.42 -19.15
CA ALA A 96 8.27 14.96 -17.91
C ALA A 96 9.04 16.08 -17.20
N THR A 97 8.33 17.14 -16.80
CA THR A 97 8.90 18.29 -16.08
C THR A 97 8.36 18.38 -14.66
N HIS A 98 9.11 19.06 -13.78
CA HIS A 98 8.67 19.29 -12.41
C HIS A 98 7.36 20.10 -12.36
N GLU A 99 7.18 21.06 -13.26
CA GLU A 99 5.97 21.87 -13.31
C GLU A 99 4.73 21.04 -13.67
N GLU A 100 4.82 20.19 -14.69
CA GLU A 100 3.74 19.27 -15.07
C GLU A 100 3.42 18.29 -13.94
N PHE A 101 4.45 17.82 -13.21
CA PHE A 101 4.24 16.99 -12.02
C PHE A 101 3.43 17.71 -10.94
N LEU A 102 3.72 19.00 -10.67
CA LEU A 102 2.95 19.77 -9.71
C LEU A 102 1.49 19.98 -10.15
N ARG A 103 1.26 20.23 -11.45
CA ARG A 103 -0.09 20.32 -12.02
C ARG A 103 -0.83 18.99 -11.88
N ALA A 104 -0.15 17.85 -12.07
CA ALA A 104 -0.73 16.53 -11.86
C ALA A 104 -1.13 16.28 -10.40
N LEU A 105 -0.30 16.72 -9.42
CA LEU A 105 -0.65 16.63 -8.00
C LEU A 105 -1.85 17.49 -7.64
N ARG A 106 -1.99 18.67 -8.25
CA ARG A 106 -3.11 19.60 -8.03
C ARG A 106 -4.35 19.28 -8.86
N ARG A 107 -4.23 18.38 -9.85
CA ARG A 107 -5.25 18.00 -10.82
C ARG A 107 -5.71 19.18 -11.68
N GLU A 108 -4.74 19.92 -12.22
CA GLU A 108 -4.95 21.12 -13.02
C GLU A 108 -4.82 20.83 -14.52
N ASP A 109 -5.62 21.51 -15.34
CA ASP A 109 -5.53 21.49 -16.81
C ASP A 109 -5.45 20.08 -17.42
N GLY A 110 -6.15 19.11 -16.84
CA GLY A 110 -6.18 17.72 -17.30
C GLY A 110 -4.97 16.86 -16.89
N ARG A 111 -3.98 17.41 -16.16
CA ARG A 111 -2.89 16.61 -15.60
C ARG A 111 -3.38 15.90 -14.36
N THR A 112 -3.05 14.62 -14.20
CA THR A 112 -3.49 13.87 -13.01
C THR A 112 -2.62 12.64 -12.75
N VAL A 113 -2.75 12.09 -11.54
CA VAL A 113 -2.34 10.72 -11.26
C VAL A 113 -3.47 9.80 -11.69
N VAL A 114 -3.22 8.96 -12.70
CA VAL A 114 -4.22 8.06 -13.29
C VAL A 114 -4.20 6.65 -12.68
N GLY A 115 -3.17 6.33 -11.89
CA GLY A 115 -3.04 5.03 -11.23
C GLY A 115 -2.00 5.06 -10.13
N ASN A 116 -2.31 4.44 -8.99
CA ASN A 116 -1.34 4.11 -7.96
C ASN A 116 -1.00 2.63 -8.07
N PHE A 117 0.28 2.28 -7.98
CA PHE A 117 0.74 0.90 -7.97
C PHE A 117 1.54 0.67 -6.70
N GLY A 118 1.24 -0.42 -6.00
CA GLY A 118 1.98 -0.75 -4.80
C GLY A 118 1.55 -2.03 -4.14
N LEU A 119 2.05 -2.28 -2.94
CA LEU A 119 1.89 -3.55 -2.25
C LEU A 119 0.44 -3.77 -1.83
N ASP A 120 0.01 -5.03 -1.83
CA ASP A 120 -1.18 -5.39 -1.05
C ASP A 120 -0.86 -5.17 0.45
N PRO A 121 -1.54 -4.24 1.14
CA PRO A 121 -1.20 -3.89 2.52
C PRO A 121 -1.38 -5.09 3.47
N ARG A 122 -2.16 -6.10 3.10
CA ARG A 122 -2.29 -7.36 3.86
C ARG A 122 -0.95 -8.09 3.96
N LEU A 123 -0.09 -8.00 2.95
CA LEU A 123 1.26 -8.59 3.03
C LEU A 123 2.16 -7.87 4.04
N GLY A 124 1.80 -6.66 4.48
CA GLY A 124 2.57 -5.86 5.44
C GLY A 124 2.77 -6.54 6.80
N LYS A 125 3.90 -6.23 7.46
CA LYS A 125 4.29 -6.80 8.76
C LYS A 125 3.34 -6.49 9.91
N TYR A 126 2.61 -5.40 9.79
CA TYR A 126 1.80 -4.83 10.87
C TYR A 126 0.37 -4.56 10.38
N HIS A 127 -0.13 -5.36 9.44
CA HIS A 127 -1.47 -5.14 8.89
C HIS A 127 -2.55 -5.31 9.97
N ARG A 128 -2.51 -6.43 10.71
CA ARG A 128 -3.42 -6.72 11.83
C ARG A 128 -2.76 -6.56 13.20
N THR A 129 -3.58 -6.23 14.19
CA THR A 129 -3.19 -6.17 15.61
C THR A 129 -2.64 -7.51 16.10
N ARG A 130 -1.56 -7.48 16.89
CA ARG A 130 -0.98 -8.64 17.59
C ARG A 130 -1.02 -8.41 19.11
N CYS A 131 -1.44 -9.43 19.85
CA CYS A 131 -1.28 -9.47 21.31
C CYS A 131 0.19 -9.63 21.72
N GLU A 132 0.67 -8.80 22.64
CA GLU A 132 2.05 -8.87 23.10
C GLU A 132 2.31 -10.02 24.09
N GLU A 133 1.26 -10.51 24.75
CA GLU A 133 1.35 -11.57 25.77
C GLU A 133 1.20 -12.98 25.17
N CYS A 134 0.27 -13.19 24.23
CA CYS A 134 -0.06 -14.52 23.70
C CYS A 134 0.22 -14.71 22.20
N ASP A 135 0.87 -13.74 21.54
CA ASP A 135 1.23 -13.77 20.11
C ASP A 135 0.07 -13.87 19.11
N TRP A 136 -1.18 -13.88 19.60
CA TRP A 136 -2.36 -13.98 18.76
C TRP A 136 -2.48 -12.77 17.83
N ILE A 137 -2.77 -13.04 16.55
CA ILE A 137 -3.02 -12.02 15.52
C ILE A 137 -4.53 -11.94 15.29
N ALA A 138 -5.06 -10.71 15.33
CA ALA A 138 -6.48 -10.45 15.21
C ALA A 138 -7.09 -11.01 13.93
N THR A 139 -8.21 -11.72 14.08
CA THR A 139 -8.96 -12.30 12.95
C THR A 139 -10.38 -11.76 12.79
N GLN A 140 -10.86 -11.05 13.80
CA GLN A 140 -12.16 -10.41 13.89
C GLN A 140 -12.22 -9.19 12.97
N PRO A 141 -13.43 -8.66 12.70
CA PRO A 141 -13.59 -7.35 12.08
C PRO A 141 -12.81 -6.26 12.84
N PRO A 142 -12.09 -5.35 12.15
CA PRO A 142 -11.43 -4.22 12.77
C PRO A 142 -12.44 -3.17 13.31
N PRO A 143 -12.07 -2.34 14.29
CA PRO A 143 -10.75 -2.30 14.93
C PRO A 143 -10.64 -3.29 16.09
N VAL A 144 -9.52 -4.00 16.18
CA VAL A 144 -9.14 -4.80 17.35
C VAL A 144 -8.06 -4.06 18.14
N LEU A 145 -8.43 -3.58 19.34
CA LEU A 145 -7.59 -2.72 20.21
C LEU A 145 -7.20 -3.38 21.54
N PHE A 146 -7.67 -4.59 21.81
CA PHE A 146 -7.28 -5.42 22.94
C PHE A 146 -7.32 -6.90 22.52
N CYS A 147 -6.69 -7.78 23.30
CA CYS A 147 -6.68 -9.21 23.03
C CYS A 147 -7.89 -9.89 23.66
N GLU A 148 -8.83 -10.38 22.86
CA GLU A 148 -9.99 -11.16 23.36
C GLU A 148 -9.63 -12.59 23.79
N HIS A 149 -8.46 -13.09 23.39
CA HIS A 149 -8.04 -14.46 23.70
C HIS A 149 -7.46 -14.61 25.11
N CYS A 150 -6.80 -13.56 25.62
CA CYS A 150 -6.19 -13.56 26.95
C CYS A 150 -6.48 -12.28 27.75
N GLU A 151 -7.45 -11.49 27.30
CA GLU A 151 -7.94 -10.26 27.92
C GLU A 151 -6.87 -9.18 28.17
N SER A 152 -5.74 -9.26 27.47
CA SER A 152 -4.65 -8.28 27.62
C SER A 152 -4.93 -7.01 26.82
N GLU A 153 -4.73 -5.86 27.46
CA GLU A 153 -4.72 -4.54 26.80
C GLU A 153 -3.40 -4.25 26.06
N LYS A 154 -2.35 -5.05 26.31
CA LYS A 154 -1.03 -4.87 25.65
C LYS A 154 -1.04 -5.46 24.25
N VAL A 155 -1.33 -4.60 23.27
CA VAL A 155 -1.36 -4.98 21.85
C VAL A 155 -0.49 -4.06 21.00
N THR A 156 0.18 -4.64 20.01
CA THR A 156 0.74 -3.87 18.89
C THR A 156 -0.37 -3.68 17.86
N VAL A 157 -1.00 -2.50 17.87
CA VAL A 157 -2.13 -2.17 16.97
C VAL A 157 -1.69 -2.25 15.50
N GLY A 158 -2.49 -2.95 14.69
CA GLY A 158 -2.26 -3.08 13.26
C GLY A 158 -2.69 -1.84 12.48
N VAL A 159 -2.16 -1.63 11.28
CA VAL A 159 -2.50 -0.49 10.42
C VAL A 159 -3.97 -0.52 10.02
N LEU A 160 -4.52 -1.71 9.70
CA LEU A 160 -5.94 -1.85 9.41
C LEU A 160 -6.79 -1.39 10.60
N ASP A 161 -6.44 -1.89 11.78
CA ASP A 161 -7.17 -1.63 13.01
C ASP A 161 -7.05 -0.15 13.42
N ARG A 162 -5.86 0.45 13.26
CA ARG A 162 -5.60 1.88 13.48
C ARG A 162 -6.41 2.77 12.53
N ILE A 163 -6.47 2.44 11.23
CA ILE A 163 -7.25 3.22 10.27
C ILE A 163 -8.75 3.15 10.61
N HIS A 164 -9.26 1.98 11.01
CA HIS A 164 -10.66 1.85 11.44
C HIS A 164 -10.95 2.64 12.74
N GLU A 165 -9.99 2.70 13.66
CA GLU A 165 -10.10 3.49 14.89
C GLU A 165 -10.22 5.00 14.63
N ILE A 166 -9.63 5.50 13.54
CA ILE A 166 -9.64 6.93 13.17
C ILE A 166 -10.58 7.26 12.00
N ALA A 167 -11.21 6.27 11.39
CA ALA A 167 -12.13 6.47 10.28
C ALA A 167 -13.32 7.34 10.70
N ASP A 168 -13.77 8.21 9.81
CA ASP A 168 -14.96 9.06 9.99
C ASP A 168 -16.01 8.88 8.88
N THR A 169 -15.82 7.86 8.05
CA THR A 169 -16.80 7.39 7.08
C THR A 169 -17.19 5.94 7.40
N PRO A 170 -18.42 5.50 7.05
CA PRO A 170 -18.87 4.12 7.31
C PRO A 170 -18.11 3.05 6.50
N GLY A 171 -17.39 3.46 5.46
CA GLY A 171 -16.56 2.63 4.59
C GLY A 171 -15.69 3.51 3.70
N PRO A 172 -14.87 2.93 2.80
CA PRO A 172 -14.12 3.71 1.82
C PRO A 172 -15.07 4.61 1.03
N ALA A 173 -14.76 5.91 0.95
CA ALA A 173 -15.57 6.91 0.26
C ALA A 173 -14.73 7.68 -0.77
N PRO A 174 -14.17 7.01 -1.79
CA PRO A 174 -13.29 7.64 -2.75
C PRO A 174 -14.00 8.78 -3.49
N PRO A 175 -13.34 9.94 -3.69
CA PRO A 175 -13.84 10.97 -4.60
C PRO A 175 -13.73 10.52 -6.06
N GLU A 176 -14.46 11.19 -6.97
CA GLU A 176 -14.46 10.88 -8.41
C GLU A 176 -13.05 10.91 -9.03
N HIS A 177 -12.18 11.80 -8.54
CA HIS A 177 -10.81 11.95 -9.03
C HIS A 177 -9.84 10.87 -8.53
N ARG A 178 -10.24 9.99 -7.60
CA ARG A 178 -9.35 8.99 -7.02
C ARG A 178 -9.01 7.92 -8.07
N PRO A 179 -7.72 7.77 -8.45
CA PRO A 179 -7.34 6.72 -9.38
C PRO A 179 -7.41 5.34 -8.72
N PRO A 180 -7.48 4.25 -9.53
CA PRO A 180 -7.39 2.91 -9.00
C PRO A 180 -6.02 2.64 -8.34
N TYR A 181 -6.04 1.90 -7.23
CA TYR A 181 -4.85 1.29 -6.64
C TYR A 181 -4.67 -0.14 -7.22
N ARG A 182 -3.55 -0.36 -7.91
CA ARG A 182 -3.20 -1.60 -8.59
C ARG A 182 -2.23 -2.38 -7.70
N TYR A 183 -2.73 -3.44 -7.07
CA TYR A 183 -1.93 -4.27 -6.19
C TYR A 183 -0.82 -5.01 -6.92
N GLN A 184 0.35 -5.02 -6.31
CA GLN A 184 1.51 -5.77 -6.73
C GLN A 184 1.94 -6.71 -5.61
N ILE A 185 2.25 -7.94 -6.00
CA ILE A 185 2.87 -8.92 -5.11
C ILE A 185 4.33 -9.01 -5.55
N PRO A 186 5.29 -8.54 -4.75
CA PRO A 186 6.70 -8.66 -5.07
C PRO A 186 7.07 -10.10 -5.31
N LEU A 187 8.03 -10.34 -6.19
CA LEU A 187 8.40 -11.70 -6.60
C LEU A 187 8.81 -12.57 -5.41
N GLN A 188 9.46 -11.99 -4.41
CA GLN A 188 9.82 -12.70 -3.17
C GLN A 188 8.62 -13.22 -2.35
N PHE A 189 7.43 -12.66 -2.53
CA PHE A 189 6.19 -13.11 -1.89
C PHE A 189 5.42 -14.13 -2.74
N VAL A 190 5.77 -14.29 -4.02
CA VAL A 190 5.16 -15.29 -4.88
C VAL A 190 5.58 -16.69 -4.39
N PRO A 191 4.63 -17.63 -4.18
CA PRO A 191 4.97 -18.96 -3.72
C PRO A 191 6.04 -19.62 -4.59
N LYS A 192 6.96 -20.35 -3.96
CA LYS A 192 8.06 -21.06 -4.64
C LYS A 192 9.10 -20.15 -5.33
N VAL A 193 8.97 -18.83 -5.30
CA VAL A 193 10.01 -17.91 -5.82
C VAL A 193 11.01 -17.60 -4.70
N GLY A 194 12.00 -18.49 -4.52
CA GLY A 194 13.14 -18.24 -3.64
C GLY A 194 14.24 -17.41 -4.31
N GLY A 195 15.26 -17.00 -3.54
CA GLY A 195 16.33 -16.10 -4.02
C GLY A 195 17.04 -16.54 -5.30
N VAL A 196 17.27 -17.85 -5.49
CA VAL A 196 17.87 -18.38 -6.73
C VAL A 196 16.99 -18.10 -7.95
N ARG A 197 15.68 -18.31 -7.83
CA ARG A 197 14.72 -18.10 -8.93
C ARG A 197 14.49 -16.62 -9.17
N LEU A 198 14.42 -15.83 -8.10
CA LEU A 198 14.38 -14.37 -8.18
C LEU A 198 15.57 -13.85 -9.00
N ASN A 199 16.80 -14.23 -8.65
CA ASN A 199 17.99 -13.81 -9.38
C ASN A 199 17.97 -14.24 -10.85
N ARG A 200 17.47 -15.44 -11.17
CA ARG A 200 17.30 -15.86 -12.57
C ARG A 200 16.32 -14.99 -13.35
N LEU A 201 15.19 -14.63 -12.73
CA LEU A 201 14.20 -13.73 -13.33
C LEU A 201 14.82 -12.34 -13.55
N LEU A 202 15.45 -11.76 -12.52
CA LEU A 202 16.10 -10.46 -12.62
C LEU A 202 17.22 -10.44 -13.67
N ASN A 203 18.03 -11.49 -13.75
CA ASN A 203 19.10 -11.58 -14.76
C ASN A 203 18.57 -11.70 -16.19
N ARG A 204 17.41 -12.33 -16.41
CA ARG A 204 16.82 -12.48 -17.75
C ARG A 204 16.06 -11.23 -18.19
N PHE A 205 15.30 -10.62 -17.28
CA PHE A 205 14.35 -9.55 -17.60
C PHE A 205 14.84 -8.16 -17.16
N GLY A 206 15.98 -8.08 -16.47
CA GLY A 206 16.62 -6.83 -16.04
C GLY A 206 16.08 -6.27 -14.72
N SER A 207 14.77 -6.31 -14.49
CA SER A 207 14.16 -5.76 -13.28
C SER A 207 12.94 -6.57 -12.82
N GLU A 208 12.55 -6.40 -11.56
CA GLU A 208 11.29 -6.96 -11.05
C GLU A 208 10.08 -6.38 -11.81
N MET A 209 10.14 -5.10 -12.18
CA MET A 209 9.10 -4.43 -12.96
C MET A 209 8.87 -5.09 -14.32
N ALA A 210 9.95 -5.41 -15.05
CA ALA A 210 9.85 -6.13 -16.31
C ALA A 210 9.23 -7.54 -16.11
N VAL A 211 9.53 -8.20 -14.99
CA VAL A 211 8.93 -9.49 -14.64
C VAL A 211 7.47 -9.34 -14.18
N LEU A 212 7.02 -8.20 -13.68
CA LEU A 212 5.64 -8.03 -13.23
C LEU A 212 4.73 -7.49 -14.34
N HIS A 213 5.26 -6.72 -15.30
CA HIS A 213 4.43 -6.00 -16.28
C HIS A 213 4.67 -6.37 -17.75
N GLU A 214 5.86 -6.84 -18.11
CA GLU A 214 6.24 -6.96 -19.53
C GLU A 214 6.46 -8.41 -19.98
N ALA A 215 7.07 -9.23 -19.12
CA ALA A 215 7.48 -10.59 -19.48
C ALA A 215 6.27 -11.47 -19.86
N SER A 216 6.33 -12.14 -21.01
CA SER A 216 5.25 -13.05 -21.42
C SER A 216 5.22 -14.33 -20.57
N PRO A 217 4.05 -14.98 -20.41
CA PRO A 217 3.94 -16.26 -19.71
C PRO A 217 4.90 -17.33 -20.25
N GLN A 218 5.10 -17.36 -21.56
CA GLN A 218 6.00 -18.30 -22.23
C GLN A 218 7.46 -18.04 -21.85
N ALA A 219 7.89 -16.77 -21.82
CA ALA A 219 9.24 -16.41 -21.42
C ALA A 219 9.50 -16.71 -19.93
N LEU A 220 8.50 -16.47 -19.06
CA LEU A 220 8.57 -16.89 -17.66
C LEU A 220 8.73 -18.40 -17.54
N ALA A 221 7.91 -19.18 -18.25
CA ALA A 221 7.93 -20.64 -18.19
C ALA A 221 9.28 -21.22 -18.63
N GLN A 222 9.90 -20.64 -19.66
CA GLN A 222 11.25 -20.99 -20.08
C GLN A 222 12.34 -20.69 -19.03
N THR A 223 12.09 -19.77 -18.09
CA THR A 223 13.07 -19.32 -17.09
C THR A 223 12.96 -20.09 -15.78
N VAL A 224 11.73 -20.28 -15.30
CA VAL A 224 11.44 -20.81 -13.96
C VAL A 224 10.52 -22.03 -13.96
N GLY A 225 10.15 -22.53 -15.13
CA GLY A 225 9.18 -23.62 -15.30
C GLY A 225 7.74 -23.12 -15.33
N THR A 226 6.85 -23.93 -15.91
CA THR A 226 5.43 -23.61 -16.12
C THR A 226 4.69 -23.33 -14.82
N GLU A 227 4.94 -24.12 -13.78
CA GLU A 227 4.29 -23.96 -12.48
C GLU A 227 4.54 -22.57 -11.87
N ILE A 228 5.78 -22.08 -11.91
CA ILE A 228 6.15 -20.81 -11.27
C ILE A 228 5.74 -19.64 -12.14
N ALA A 229 5.81 -19.81 -13.46
CA ALA A 229 5.26 -18.84 -14.40
C ALA A 229 3.77 -18.61 -14.15
N ASP A 230 2.98 -19.67 -13.95
CA ASP A 230 1.56 -19.56 -13.59
C ASP A 230 1.37 -18.79 -12.29
N LEU A 231 2.15 -19.09 -11.24
CA LEU A 231 2.05 -18.37 -9.96
C LEU A 231 2.36 -16.87 -10.10
N ILE A 232 3.34 -16.50 -10.93
CA ILE A 232 3.66 -15.10 -11.22
C ILE A 232 2.51 -14.44 -11.99
N VAL A 233 1.96 -15.10 -13.01
CA VAL A 233 0.79 -14.57 -13.76
C VAL A 233 -0.41 -14.39 -12.84
N ARG A 234 -0.70 -15.37 -11.99
CA ARG A 234 -1.74 -15.26 -10.96
C ARG A 234 -1.48 -14.10 -9.99
N ALA A 235 -0.22 -13.86 -9.62
CA ALA A 235 0.15 -12.74 -8.77
C ALA A 235 -0.14 -11.38 -9.45
N ARG A 236 0.21 -11.25 -10.74
CA ARG A 236 -0.05 -10.04 -11.55
C ARG A 236 -1.54 -9.74 -11.68
N GLU A 237 -2.35 -10.79 -11.77
CA GLU A 237 -3.79 -10.70 -11.95
C GLU A 237 -4.56 -10.66 -10.62
N GLY A 238 -3.88 -10.60 -9.47
CA GLY A 238 -4.53 -10.57 -8.16
C GLY A 238 -5.25 -11.89 -7.78
N ARG A 239 -4.94 -13.00 -8.45
CA ARG A 239 -5.56 -14.33 -8.25
C ARG A 239 -4.85 -15.20 -7.21
N LEU A 240 -3.88 -14.65 -6.47
CA LEU A 240 -3.29 -15.32 -5.31
C LEU A 240 -4.09 -15.01 -4.06
N VAL A 241 -4.22 -16.00 -3.18
CA VAL A 241 -4.85 -15.81 -1.87
C VAL A 241 -3.84 -15.19 -0.92
N VAL A 242 -4.20 -14.09 -0.26
CA VAL A 242 -3.32 -13.40 0.69
C VAL A 242 -3.80 -13.62 2.12
N GLN A 243 -2.96 -14.21 2.95
CA GLN A 243 -3.11 -14.20 4.40
C GLN A 243 -2.41 -12.97 4.97
N PRO A 244 -3.09 -12.15 5.76
CA PRO A 244 -2.47 -10.93 6.26
C PRO A 244 -1.38 -11.19 7.29
N GLY A 245 -0.43 -10.26 7.34
CA GLY A 245 0.58 -10.17 8.38
C GLY A 245 0.08 -9.46 9.63
N GLY A 246 0.95 -9.41 10.64
CA GLY A 246 0.66 -8.78 11.92
C GLY A 246 1.84 -8.93 12.88
N GLY A 247 2.00 -7.96 13.77
CA GLY A 247 2.99 -8.03 14.86
C GLY A 247 4.44 -8.25 14.42
N GLY A 248 4.86 -7.65 13.31
CA GLY A 248 6.23 -7.76 12.80
C GLY A 248 6.45 -8.89 11.79
N ARG A 249 5.44 -9.76 11.56
CA ARG A 249 5.49 -10.86 10.60
C ARG A 249 4.77 -10.47 9.32
N TYR A 250 5.45 -10.61 8.18
CA TYR A 250 4.82 -10.40 6.87
C TYR A 250 3.67 -11.38 6.64
N GLY A 251 2.67 -10.92 5.90
CA GLY A 251 1.65 -11.79 5.31
C GLY A 251 2.24 -12.72 4.26
N ARG A 252 1.41 -13.62 3.75
CA ARG A 252 1.83 -14.65 2.79
C ARG A 252 0.83 -14.78 1.66
N ALA A 253 1.33 -14.90 0.44
CA ALA A 253 0.52 -15.28 -0.70
C ALA A 253 0.51 -16.81 -0.86
N PHE A 254 -0.59 -17.36 -1.35
CA PHE A 254 -0.79 -18.78 -1.60
C PHE A 254 -1.44 -18.99 -2.96
N ALA A 255 -1.14 -20.13 -3.57
CA ALA A 255 -1.84 -20.58 -4.78
C ALA A 255 -3.31 -20.85 -4.48
N ASP A 256 -3.65 -21.67 -3.48
CA ASP A 256 -5.02 -22.12 -3.27
C ASP A 256 -5.49 -21.91 -1.83
N VAL A 257 -6.81 -21.73 -1.68
CA VAL A 257 -7.51 -21.46 -0.41
C VAL A 257 -7.28 -22.56 0.63
N SER A 258 -7.06 -23.81 0.21
CA SER A 258 -6.88 -24.96 1.12
C SER A 258 -5.64 -24.87 2.01
N ARG A 259 -4.63 -24.07 1.62
CA ARG A 259 -3.42 -23.83 2.41
C ARG A 259 -3.46 -22.53 3.22
N ALA A 260 -4.44 -21.66 2.98
CA ALA A 260 -4.71 -20.49 3.81
C ALA A 260 -5.51 -20.92 5.04
N GLN A 261 -4.87 -21.65 5.96
CA GLN A 261 -5.44 -21.95 7.28
C GLN A 261 -5.50 -20.66 8.11
N MET A 262 -6.52 -19.85 7.85
CA MET A 262 -7.22 -18.88 8.71
C MET A 262 -8.07 -18.03 7.77
N ARG A 263 -9.32 -18.44 7.52
CA ARG A 263 -10.32 -17.58 6.88
C ARG A 263 -10.66 -16.48 7.89
N LEU A 264 -10.34 -15.24 7.54
CA LEU A 264 -10.82 -14.06 8.23
C LEU A 264 -12.28 -13.81 7.81
N PRO A 265 -13.27 -13.93 8.71
CA PRO A 265 -14.63 -13.52 8.39
C PRO A 265 -14.66 -12.00 8.17
N GLY A 266 -15.19 -11.55 7.03
CA GLY A 266 -15.46 -10.12 6.77
C GLY A 266 -14.60 -9.42 5.71
N LEU A 267 -13.59 -10.08 5.14
CA LEU A 267 -12.88 -9.60 3.93
C LEU A 267 -13.23 -10.53 2.76
N VAL A 268 -14.39 -10.29 2.16
CA VAL A 268 -14.78 -10.99 0.93
C VAL A 268 -13.83 -10.55 -0.17
N ALA A 269 -13.19 -11.52 -0.84
CA ALA A 269 -12.50 -11.28 -2.09
C ALA A 269 -13.50 -10.64 -3.06
N ARG A 270 -13.21 -9.44 -3.59
CA ARG A 270 -13.99 -8.91 -4.70
C ARG A 270 -13.88 -9.91 -5.84
N GLU A 271 -14.97 -10.63 -6.12
CA GLU A 271 -15.13 -11.37 -7.36
C GLU A 271 -14.98 -10.37 -8.50
N GLY A 272 -14.23 -10.76 -9.54
CA GLY A 272 -13.88 -9.89 -10.65
C GLY A 272 -15.12 -9.23 -11.24
N GLN A 273 -15.12 -7.90 -11.27
CA GLN A 273 -15.95 -7.18 -12.23
C GLN A 273 -15.25 -7.28 -13.58
N GLU A 274 -15.65 -8.29 -14.35
CA GLU A 274 -15.68 -8.17 -15.81
C GLU A 274 -16.71 -7.09 -16.16
N GLY A 275 -16.27 -6.11 -16.94
CA GLY A 275 -17.03 -4.97 -17.43
C GLY A 275 -16.12 -4.03 -18.19
#